data_AF-A0A1V5QCJ3-F1
#
_entry.id   AF-A0A1V5QCJ3-F1
#
_cell.length_a   1.000
_cell.length_b   1.000
_cell.length_c   1.000
_cell.angle_alpha   90.00
_cell.angle_beta   90.00
_cell.angle_gamma   90.00
#
_symmetry.space_group_name_H-M   'P 1'
#
loop_
_entity.id
_entity.type
_entity.pdbx_description
1 polymer ?
#
loop_
_entity_poly.entity_id
_entity_poly.type
_entity_poly.pdbx_seq_one_letter_code
_entity_poly.pdbx_strand_id
1 'polypeptide(L)'
;MKAVVPFVVLAAILAGGVAEAWERFEQVTLVPDGRNDGDSFIVKAGDRQLHARLYYVDCPETWDGASYQQRRMREQARYFGLESVDVVKQYGELAGQRTAELLKEPFTLYTVFHATPGGGEHPRYYSVIILADGRNLAEVLAAEGLARVLGVQREMPDGRSVPEMEAELEDHQLAAMMKRKGIWSATDPDLLPVLRAERRRQREDDNELERSRRQVLVGSVDINHADERDLTALPGVGDVMAKRIVAHRPFSSTNDLMRVPGIGPATLERLRPHISVSDGS
;
A
#
# COMPACT_ATOMS: atom_id res chain seq x y z
N MET A 1 -24.61 -42.95 -1.65
CA MET A 1 -23.20 -42.79 -2.07
C MET A 1 -22.89 -41.30 -2.06
N LYS A 2 -22.14 -40.81 -1.05
CA LYS A 2 -21.77 -39.39 -0.93
C LYS A 2 -20.42 -39.20 -1.63
N ALA A 3 -20.36 -38.32 -2.62
CA ALA A 3 -19.14 -37.99 -3.33
C ALA A 3 -18.25 -37.14 -2.42
N VAL A 4 -17.02 -37.62 -2.20
CA VAL A 4 -15.96 -36.92 -1.47
C VAL A 4 -15.33 -35.93 -2.45
N VAL A 5 -15.45 -34.64 -2.17
CA VAL A 5 -14.73 -33.57 -2.90
C VAL A 5 -13.29 -33.56 -2.37
N PRO A 6 -12.26 -33.62 -3.24
CA PRO A 6 -10.88 -33.62 -2.77
C PRO A 6 -10.53 -32.22 -2.28
N PHE A 7 -10.24 -32.12 -0.99
CA PHE A 7 -9.69 -30.94 -0.35
C PHE A 7 -8.23 -30.81 -0.81
N VAL A 8 -7.96 -29.91 -1.77
CA VAL A 8 -6.58 -29.57 -2.13
C VAL A 8 -6.02 -28.72 -0.99
N VAL A 9 -5.28 -29.36 -0.08
CA VAL A 9 -4.39 -28.68 0.85
C VAL A 9 -3.29 -28.05 0.02
N LEU A 10 -3.37 -26.75 -0.22
CA LEU A 10 -2.25 -25.98 -0.72
C LEU A 10 -1.20 -25.96 0.39
N ALA A 11 -0.20 -26.83 0.27
CA ALA A 11 0.95 -26.83 1.15
C ALA A 11 1.62 -25.45 1.09
N ALA A 12 1.50 -24.67 2.16
CA ALA A 12 2.28 -23.48 2.35
C ALA A 12 3.76 -23.91 2.33
N ILE A 13 4.49 -23.50 1.30
CA ILE A 13 5.95 -23.53 1.33
C ILE A 13 6.34 -22.54 2.43
N LEU A 14 6.61 -23.06 3.62
CA LEU A 14 7.33 -22.34 4.66
C LEU A 14 8.74 -22.12 4.13
N ALA A 15 8.92 -21.01 3.40
CA ALA A 15 10.23 -20.41 3.26
C ALA A 15 10.61 -19.94 4.67
N GLY A 16 11.36 -20.78 5.39
CA GLY A 16 12.05 -20.40 6.61
C GLY A 16 13.10 -19.33 6.26
N GLY A 17 12.64 -18.10 6.08
CA GLY A 17 13.49 -16.93 6.09
C GLY A 17 13.90 -16.66 7.53
N VAL A 18 15.19 -16.49 7.77
CA VAL A 18 15.67 -15.85 9.00
C VAL A 18 14.89 -14.55 9.12
N ALA A 19 14.12 -14.37 10.20
CA ALA A 19 13.42 -13.12 10.43
C ALA A 19 14.45 -11.98 10.37
N GLU A 20 14.31 -11.08 9.38
CA GLU A 20 15.22 -9.94 9.24
C GLU A 20 15.21 -9.15 10.55
N ALA A 21 16.40 -8.92 11.10
CA ALA A 21 16.58 -8.28 12.39
C ALA A 21 16.20 -6.80 12.34
N TRP A 22 15.65 -6.30 13.44
CA TRP A 22 15.34 -4.88 13.60
C TRP A 22 16.61 -4.03 13.63
N GLU A 23 16.72 -3.04 12.74
CA GLU A 23 17.65 -1.93 12.89
C GLU A 23 16.97 -0.82 13.68
N ARG A 24 17.64 -0.33 14.74
CA ARG A 24 17.17 0.73 15.64
C ARG A 24 17.96 2.01 15.39
N PHE A 25 17.23 3.10 15.18
CA PHE A 25 17.79 4.45 15.08
C PHE A 25 17.25 5.31 16.21
N GLU A 26 18.15 5.96 16.93
CA GLU A 26 17.82 6.92 17.98
C GLU A 26 18.01 8.35 17.49
N GLN A 27 17.39 9.31 18.19
CA GLN A 27 17.48 10.74 17.84
C GLN A 27 17.04 11.04 16.40
N VAL A 28 16.05 10.28 15.92
CA VAL A 28 15.49 10.45 14.58
C VAL A 28 14.67 11.73 14.55
N THR A 29 14.80 12.50 13.48
CA THR A 29 14.05 13.76 13.30
C THR A 29 13.25 13.73 12.02
N LEU A 30 12.08 14.37 12.03
CA LEU A 30 11.26 14.54 10.84
C LEU A 30 11.93 15.55 9.90
N VAL A 31 11.99 15.22 8.61
CA VAL A 31 12.43 16.15 7.57
C VAL A 31 11.19 16.77 6.90
N PRO A 32 11.05 18.11 6.87
CA PRO A 32 9.95 18.76 6.16
C PRO A 32 9.97 18.41 4.67
N ASP A 33 8.90 17.77 4.18
CA ASP A 33 8.75 17.35 2.79
C ASP A 33 7.26 17.30 2.43
N GLY A 34 6.90 17.70 1.20
CA GLY A 34 5.51 17.70 0.73
C GLY A 34 4.91 16.30 0.53
N ARG A 35 5.74 15.25 0.60
CA ARG A 35 5.30 13.85 0.56
C ARG A 35 4.92 13.31 1.94
N ASN A 36 5.14 14.07 3.01
CA ASN A 36 4.79 13.64 4.35
C ASN A 36 3.26 13.65 4.52
N ASP A 37 2.72 12.54 5.03
CA ASP A 37 1.33 12.38 5.41
C ASP A 37 1.23 11.71 6.80
N GLY A 38 0.04 11.21 7.15
CA GLY A 38 -0.22 10.64 8.47
C GLY A 38 0.58 9.37 8.76
N ASP A 39 0.86 8.52 7.77
CA ASP A 39 1.50 7.21 7.97
C ASP A 39 2.80 7.02 7.17
N SER A 40 3.19 8.00 6.35
CA SER A 40 4.36 7.97 5.49
C SER A 40 5.09 9.31 5.53
N PHE A 41 6.38 9.32 5.86
CA PHE A 41 7.12 10.58 6.02
C PHE A 41 8.63 10.39 5.89
N ILE A 42 9.31 11.49 5.56
CA ILE A 42 10.76 11.55 5.41
C ILE A 42 11.40 11.86 6.75
N VAL A 43 12.41 11.07 7.13
CA VAL A 43 13.14 11.22 8.40
C VAL A 43 14.63 11.26 8.18
N LYS A 44 15.35 11.89 9.11
CA LYS A 44 16.81 11.79 9.23
C LYS A 44 17.14 10.84 10.38
N ALA A 45 17.76 9.72 10.06
CA ALA A 45 18.13 8.65 10.98
C ALA A 45 19.65 8.44 10.92
N GLY A 46 20.38 9.05 11.86
CA GLY A 46 21.84 9.19 11.76
C GLY A 46 22.25 10.01 10.53
N ASP A 47 23.15 9.44 9.71
CA ASP A 47 23.61 10.06 8.45
C ASP A 47 22.70 9.76 7.26
N ARG A 48 21.61 9.00 7.47
CA ARG A 48 20.71 8.54 6.41
C ARG A 48 19.43 9.36 6.41
N GLN A 49 18.89 9.59 5.21
CA GLN A 49 17.52 10.03 5.03
C GLN A 49 16.68 8.84 4.56
N LEU A 50 15.58 8.57 5.25
CA LEU A 50 14.69 7.43 4.97
C LEU A 50 13.27 7.94 4.72
N HIS A 51 12.54 7.26 3.83
CA HIS A 51 11.09 7.43 3.71
C HIS A 51 10.43 6.33 4.55
N ALA A 52 10.01 6.66 5.76
CA ALA A 52 9.36 5.72 6.66
C ALA A 52 7.89 5.55 6.24
N ARG A 53 7.36 4.33 6.36
CA ARG A 53 5.91 4.05 6.35
C ARG A 53 5.53 3.22 7.56
N LEU A 54 4.45 3.54 8.25
CA LEU A 54 4.03 2.81 9.43
C LEU A 54 3.60 1.37 9.09
N TYR A 55 3.97 0.44 9.96
CA TYR A 55 3.31 -0.87 10.03
C TYR A 55 1.89 -0.72 10.62
N TYR A 56 1.05 -1.72 10.38
CA TYR A 56 -0.29 -1.93 10.95
C TYR A 56 -1.39 -0.91 10.64
N VAL A 57 -1.06 0.35 10.37
CA VAL A 57 -2.05 1.42 10.22
C VAL A 57 -2.02 2.07 8.85
N ASP A 58 -3.19 2.54 8.41
CA ASP A 58 -3.39 3.27 7.17
C ASP A 58 -4.12 4.57 7.49
N CYS A 59 -3.48 5.71 7.21
CA CYS A 59 -4.11 7.01 7.36
C CYS A 59 -5.04 7.31 6.17
N PRO A 60 -6.07 8.16 6.35
CA PRO A 60 -6.87 8.64 5.23
C PRO A 60 -6.02 9.37 4.18
N GLU A 61 -6.37 9.19 2.91
CA GLU A 61 -5.63 9.78 1.79
C GLU A 61 -5.72 11.31 1.76
N THR A 62 -4.62 11.97 1.41
CA THR A 62 -4.51 13.44 1.29
C THR A 62 -4.64 13.97 -0.15
N TRP A 63 -4.59 13.10 -1.17
CA TRP A 63 -4.39 13.52 -2.57
C TRP A 63 -5.51 13.10 -3.54
N ASP A 64 -6.00 14.04 -4.36
CA ASP A 64 -7.17 13.90 -5.24
C ASP A 64 -6.84 13.62 -6.73
N GLY A 65 -5.58 13.31 -7.06
CA GLY A 65 -5.12 13.10 -8.45
C GLY A 65 -5.36 11.71 -9.07
N ALA A 66 -5.59 11.70 -10.40
CA ALA A 66 -5.78 10.54 -11.30
C ALA A 66 -6.88 9.51 -10.91
N SER A 67 -7.49 8.89 -11.92
CA SER A 67 -8.64 7.97 -11.78
C SER A 67 -8.41 6.78 -10.83
N TYR A 68 -7.15 6.39 -10.57
CA TYR A 68 -6.81 5.34 -9.61
C TYR A 68 -6.91 5.78 -8.15
N GLN A 69 -6.49 7.01 -7.78
CA GLN A 69 -6.57 7.44 -6.38
C GLN A 69 -8.01 7.76 -5.95
N GLN A 70 -8.87 8.14 -6.90
CA GLN A 70 -10.30 8.26 -6.64
C GLN A 70 -10.95 6.94 -6.19
N ARG A 71 -10.44 5.78 -6.65
CA ARG A 71 -10.91 4.47 -6.18
C ARG A 71 -10.54 4.25 -4.72
N ARG A 72 -9.31 4.59 -4.33
CA ARG A 72 -8.84 4.45 -2.94
C ARG A 72 -9.60 5.37 -1.99
N MET A 73 -9.83 6.62 -2.40
CA MET A 73 -10.65 7.55 -1.60
C MET A 73 -12.08 7.06 -1.41
N ARG A 74 -12.74 6.55 -2.47
CA ARG A 74 -14.08 5.95 -2.35
C ARG A 74 -14.08 4.71 -1.45
N GLU A 75 -13.04 3.88 -1.54
CA GLU A 75 -12.87 2.71 -0.68
C GLU A 75 -12.76 3.10 0.80
N GLN A 76 -11.97 4.13 1.10
CA GLN A 76 -11.81 4.66 2.45
C GLN A 76 -13.11 5.32 2.94
N ALA A 77 -13.77 6.15 2.12
CA ALA A 77 -15.07 6.74 2.46
C ALA A 77 -16.07 5.66 2.87
N ARG A 78 -16.18 4.59 2.07
CA ARG A 78 -17.04 3.45 2.40
C ARG A 78 -16.62 2.69 3.66
N TYR A 79 -15.31 2.54 3.88
CA TYR A 79 -14.80 1.89 5.09
C TYR A 79 -15.19 2.66 6.36
N PHE A 80 -15.09 3.99 6.33
CA PHE A 80 -15.40 4.87 7.46
C PHE A 80 -16.88 5.27 7.54
N GLY A 81 -17.72 4.85 6.59
CA GLY A 81 -19.15 5.17 6.57
C GLY A 81 -19.41 6.64 6.23
N LEU A 82 -18.70 7.17 5.24
CA LEU A 82 -18.75 8.57 4.82
C LEU A 82 -19.41 8.67 3.45
N GLU A 83 -20.25 9.70 3.27
CA GLU A 83 -20.91 9.99 2.00
C GLU A 83 -19.99 10.70 0.99
N SER A 84 -19.04 11.49 1.47
CA SER A 84 -18.12 12.26 0.62
C SER A 84 -16.66 11.87 0.83
N VAL A 85 -15.93 11.78 -0.29
CA VAL A 85 -14.47 11.63 -0.31
C VAL A 85 -13.74 12.87 0.21
N ASP A 86 -14.39 14.04 0.22
CA ASP A 86 -13.79 15.27 0.74
C ASP A 86 -13.51 15.16 2.24
N VAL A 87 -14.37 14.42 2.96
CA VAL A 87 -14.19 14.14 4.39
C VAL A 87 -12.94 13.27 4.60
N VAL A 88 -12.70 12.28 3.73
CA VAL A 88 -11.48 11.47 3.77
C VAL A 88 -10.25 12.37 3.65
N LYS A 89 -10.26 13.28 2.67
CA LYS A 89 -9.15 14.23 2.44
C LYS A 89 -8.89 15.12 3.65
N GLN A 90 -9.95 15.72 4.21
CA GLN A 90 -9.84 16.58 5.39
C GLN A 90 -9.21 15.84 6.57
N TYR A 91 -9.61 14.61 6.83
CA TYR A 91 -9.04 13.82 7.92
C TYR A 91 -7.65 13.26 7.59
N GLY A 92 -7.30 13.09 6.31
CA GLY A 92 -5.95 12.77 5.88
C GLY A 92 -4.98 13.92 6.17
N GLU A 93 -5.40 15.15 5.86
CA GLU A 93 -4.63 16.36 6.17
C GLU A 93 -4.46 16.52 7.69
N LEU A 94 -5.52 16.27 8.46
CA LEU A 94 -5.46 16.29 9.93
C LEU A 94 -4.51 15.22 10.49
N ALA A 95 -4.53 14.00 9.93
CA ALA A 95 -3.61 12.94 10.31
C ALA A 95 -2.15 13.33 10.03
N GLY A 96 -1.86 13.91 8.85
CA GLY A 96 -0.53 14.42 8.52
C GLY A 96 -0.05 15.52 9.46
N GLN A 97 -0.91 16.49 9.77
CA GLN A 97 -0.60 17.56 10.73
C GLN A 97 -0.31 16.99 12.13
N ARG A 98 -1.13 16.03 12.58
CA ARG A 98 -0.97 15.41 13.89
C ARG A 98 0.30 14.57 13.97
N THR A 99 0.62 13.81 12.94
CA THR A 99 1.90 13.08 12.85
C THR A 99 3.08 14.03 12.90
N ALA A 100 3.05 15.14 12.13
CA ALA A 100 4.11 16.14 12.18
C ALA A 100 4.25 16.79 13.58
N GLU A 101 3.14 17.00 14.29
CA GLU A 101 3.15 17.51 15.66
C GLU A 101 3.77 16.51 16.66
N LEU A 102 3.36 15.25 16.59
CA LEU A 102 3.86 14.18 17.47
C LEU A 102 5.36 13.91 17.26
N LEU A 103 5.88 14.21 16.06
CA LEU A 103 7.27 14.00 15.65
C LEU A 103 8.14 15.27 15.72
N LYS A 104 7.68 16.31 16.44
CA LYS A 104 8.46 17.54 16.67
C LYS A 104 9.73 17.28 17.47
N GLU A 105 9.64 16.44 18.49
CA GLU A 105 10.78 16.03 19.31
C GLU A 105 11.46 14.81 18.69
N PRO A 106 12.78 14.63 18.88
CA PRO A 106 13.49 13.45 18.39
C PRO A 106 12.88 12.15 18.93
N PHE A 107 12.76 11.16 18.04
CA PHE A 107 12.07 9.89 18.33
C PHE A 107 12.95 8.69 17.98
N THR A 108 12.45 7.48 18.26
CA THR A 108 13.11 6.22 17.88
C THR A 108 12.39 5.57 16.71
N LEU A 109 13.16 5.10 15.73
CA LEU A 109 12.67 4.36 14.57
C LEU A 109 13.25 2.94 14.58
N TYR A 110 12.39 1.96 14.31
CA TYR A 110 12.79 0.59 14.02
C TYR A 110 12.37 0.21 12.60
N THR A 111 13.25 -0.40 11.83
CA THR A 111 12.92 -0.93 10.50
C THR A 111 13.74 -2.17 10.17
N VAL A 112 13.22 -3.00 9.26
CA VAL A 112 13.92 -4.16 8.69
C VAL A 112 14.25 -3.94 7.20
N PHE A 113 14.08 -2.70 6.70
CA PHE A 113 14.24 -2.34 5.28
C PHE A 113 13.36 -3.10 4.29
N HIS A 114 12.23 -3.64 4.77
CA HIS A 114 11.18 -4.14 3.88
C HIS A 114 10.56 -2.97 3.11
N ALA A 115 10.86 -2.90 1.81
CA ALA A 115 10.41 -1.83 0.93
C ALA A 115 8.95 -2.01 0.48
N THR A 116 8.20 -0.92 0.34
CA THR A 116 6.87 -0.96 -0.27
C THR A 116 6.98 -1.33 -1.76
N PRO A 117 6.13 -2.22 -2.28
CA PRO A 117 6.03 -2.48 -3.71
C PRO A 117 5.85 -1.19 -4.52
N GLY A 118 6.50 -1.09 -5.69
CA GLY A 118 6.37 0.06 -6.60
C GLY A 118 7.22 1.30 -6.23
N GLY A 119 8.07 1.23 -5.20
CA GLY A 119 8.85 2.38 -4.69
C GLY A 119 9.92 2.97 -5.63
N GLY A 120 10.22 2.34 -6.77
CA GLY A 120 11.22 2.83 -7.72
C GLY A 120 12.59 3.12 -7.08
N GLU A 121 13.20 4.25 -7.43
CA GLU A 121 14.51 4.71 -6.91
C GLU A 121 14.45 5.25 -5.47
N HIS A 122 13.25 5.44 -4.91
CA HIS A 122 13.03 6.00 -3.57
C HIS A 122 12.04 5.14 -2.77
N PRO A 123 12.44 3.92 -2.36
CA PRO A 123 11.57 3.01 -1.63
C PRO A 123 11.14 3.59 -0.27
N ARG A 124 9.88 3.34 0.08
CA ARG A 124 9.39 3.51 1.46
C ARG A 124 9.70 2.26 2.26
N TYR A 125 10.19 2.43 3.47
CA TYR A 125 10.51 1.31 4.36
C TYR A 125 9.50 1.23 5.49
N TYR A 126 8.90 0.06 5.66
CA TYR A 126 8.00 -0.15 6.79
C TYR A 126 8.77 -0.01 8.11
N SER A 127 8.20 0.77 9.03
CA SER A 127 8.87 1.25 10.23
C SER A 127 7.92 1.28 11.43
N VAL A 128 8.46 1.01 12.62
CA VAL A 128 7.81 1.27 13.91
C VAL A 128 8.42 2.52 14.50
N ILE A 129 7.57 3.44 14.97
CA ILE A 129 7.99 4.72 15.53
C ILE A 129 7.57 4.81 16.99
N ILE A 130 8.56 5.00 17.86
CA ILE A 130 8.37 5.24 19.29
C ILE A 130 8.67 6.71 19.55
N LEU A 131 7.64 7.44 20.00
CA LEU A 131 7.69 8.87 20.29
C LEU A 131 8.64 9.18 21.46
N ALA A 132 9.00 10.45 21.62
CA ALA A 132 9.87 10.91 22.71
C ALA A 132 9.35 10.56 24.11
N ASP A 133 8.03 10.42 24.27
CA ASP A 133 7.37 10.04 25.52
C ASP A 133 7.17 8.52 25.68
N GLY A 134 7.72 7.72 24.77
CA GLY A 134 7.68 6.26 24.80
C GLY A 134 6.45 5.63 24.17
N ARG A 135 5.46 6.41 23.70
CA ARG A 135 4.27 5.86 23.04
C ARG A 135 4.58 5.43 21.60
N ASN A 136 3.88 4.42 21.10
CA ASN A 136 3.93 4.00 19.71
C ASN A 136 3.03 4.91 18.84
N LEU A 137 3.58 5.50 17.78
CA LEU A 137 2.83 6.42 16.91
C LEU A 137 1.60 5.75 16.26
N ALA A 138 1.70 4.49 15.82
CA ALA A 138 0.60 3.78 15.17
C ALA A 138 -0.59 3.61 16.13
N GLU A 139 -0.32 3.24 17.38
CA GLU A 139 -1.34 3.12 18.44
C GLU A 139 -1.97 4.48 18.75
N VAL A 140 -1.17 5.55 18.83
CA VAL A 140 -1.69 6.91 19.06
C VAL A 140 -2.63 7.34 17.94
N LEU A 141 -2.25 7.16 16.67
CA LEU A 141 -3.08 7.53 15.53
C LEU A 141 -4.37 6.71 15.48
N ALA A 142 -4.32 5.41 15.77
CA ALA A 142 -5.51 4.56 15.87
C ALA A 142 -6.44 5.04 17.01
N ALA A 143 -5.89 5.31 18.20
CA ALA A 143 -6.64 5.75 19.39
C ALA A 143 -7.23 7.16 19.26
N GLU A 144 -6.63 8.02 18.42
CA GLU A 144 -7.15 9.34 18.05
C GLU A 144 -8.13 9.28 16.87
N GLY A 145 -8.33 8.11 16.26
CA GLY A 145 -9.23 7.94 15.11
C GLY A 145 -8.69 8.59 13.83
N LEU A 146 -7.37 8.72 13.71
CA LEU A 146 -6.68 9.31 12.55
C LEU A 146 -6.07 8.25 11.63
N ALA A 147 -6.12 6.98 12.02
CA ALA A 147 -5.78 5.85 11.17
C ALA A 147 -6.76 4.69 11.38
N ARG A 148 -6.87 3.82 10.38
CA ARG A 148 -7.53 2.52 10.50
C ARG A 148 -6.49 1.41 10.69
N VAL A 149 -6.90 0.32 11.31
CA VAL A 149 -6.10 -0.91 11.42
C VAL A 149 -6.10 -1.61 10.06
N LEU A 150 -5.14 -1.24 9.23
CA LEU A 150 -4.90 -1.79 7.91
C LEU A 150 -3.45 -1.50 7.54
N GLY A 151 -2.64 -2.53 7.30
CA GLY A 151 -1.24 -2.32 6.94
C GLY A 151 -0.49 -3.63 6.86
N VAL A 152 0.79 -3.56 6.51
CA VAL A 152 1.68 -4.72 6.67
C VAL A 152 1.84 -4.99 8.17
N GLN A 153 1.81 -6.27 8.54
CA GLN A 153 1.89 -6.72 9.92
C GLN A 153 3.20 -7.50 10.14
N ARG A 154 3.76 -7.41 11.34
CA ARG A 154 5.00 -8.10 11.74
C ARG A 154 5.14 -8.08 13.26
N GLU A 155 5.71 -9.14 13.83
CA GLU A 155 6.14 -9.15 15.24
C GLU A 155 6.91 -7.89 15.61
N MET A 156 6.53 -7.26 16.72
CA MET A 156 7.00 -5.94 17.12
C MET A 156 8.42 -5.98 17.71
N PRO A 157 9.18 -4.87 17.69
CA PRO A 157 10.52 -4.81 18.28
C PRO A 157 10.57 -5.09 19.79
N ASP A 158 9.44 -4.94 20.49
CA ASP A 158 9.29 -5.21 21.92
C ASP A 158 8.86 -6.66 22.22
N GLY A 159 8.72 -7.50 21.17
CA GLY A 159 8.36 -8.91 21.29
C GLY A 159 6.86 -9.21 21.21
N ARG A 160 5.99 -8.19 21.09
CA ARG A 160 4.56 -8.44 20.86
C ARG A 160 4.33 -9.18 19.55
N SER A 161 3.49 -10.21 19.60
CA SER A 161 3.15 -11.02 18.44
C SER A 161 2.24 -10.26 17.46
N VAL A 162 2.13 -10.74 16.21
CA VAL A 162 1.20 -10.14 15.24
C VAL A 162 -0.26 -10.12 15.75
N PRO A 163 -0.82 -11.24 16.26
CA PRO A 163 -2.20 -11.24 16.75
C PRO A 163 -2.42 -10.34 17.97
N GLU A 164 -1.42 -10.25 18.86
CA GLU A 164 -1.49 -9.38 20.05
C GLU A 164 -1.52 -7.90 19.65
N MET A 165 -0.59 -7.47 18.80
CA MET A 165 -0.56 -6.10 18.28
C MET A 165 -1.83 -5.74 17.49
N GLU A 166 -2.34 -6.68 16.69
CA GLU A 166 -3.58 -6.49 15.94
C GLU A 166 -4.78 -6.30 16.88
N ALA A 167 -4.93 -7.15 17.90
CA ALA A 167 -6.00 -7.04 18.89
C ALA A 167 -5.96 -5.70 19.67
N GLU A 168 -4.77 -5.26 20.11
CA GLU A 168 -4.62 -3.98 20.81
C GLU A 168 -5.01 -2.79 19.92
N LEU A 169 -4.62 -2.81 18.64
CA LEU A 169 -5.00 -1.78 17.69
C LEU A 169 -6.49 -1.80 17.37
N GLU A 170 -7.10 -2.98 17.28
CA GLU A 170 -8.55 -3.13 17.13
C GLU A 170 -9.31 -2.54 18.32
N ASP A 171 -8.82 -2.74 19.55
CA ASP A 171 -9.37 -2.12 20.76
C ASP A 171 -9.23 -0.60 20.74
N HIS A 172 -8.08 -0.06 20.33
CA HIS A 172 -7.89 1.37 20.14
C HIS A 172 -8.86 1.95 19.11
N GLN A 173 -9.01 1.28 17.97
CA GLN A 173 -9.93 1.68 16.92
C GLN A 173 -11.39 1.63 17.39
N LEU A 174 -11.80 0.55 18.07
CA LEU A 174 -13.14 0.41 18.63
C LEU A 174 -13.43 1.52 19.64
N ALA A 175 -12.48 1.82 20.53
CA ALA A 175 -12.61 2.91 21.48
C ALA A 175 -12.72 4.28 20.77
N ALA A 176 -11.96 4.52 19.70
CA ALA A 176 -12.05 5.73 18.90
C ALA A 176 -13.41 5.85 18.20
N MET A 177 -13.93 4.76 17.65
CA MET A 177 -15.27 4.67 17.03
C MET A 177 -16.36 5.02 18.04
N MET A 178 -16.38 4.36 19.21
CA MET A 178 -17.38 4.58 20.25
C MET A 178 -17.35 6.00 20.79
N LYS A 179 -16.16 6.60 20.86
CA LYS A 179 -15.96 7.99 21.32
C LYS A 179 -16.08 9.02 20.20
N ARG A 180 -16.41 8.62 18.97
CA ARG A 180 -16.51 9.52 17.81
C ARG A 180 -15.26 10.39 17.65
N LYS A 181 -14.07 9.79 17.76
CA LYS A 181 -12.79 10.49 17.60
C LYS A 181 -12.31 10.50 16.15
N GLY A 182 -11.62 11.57 15.75
CA GLY A 182 -11.03 11.71 14.43
C GLY A 182 -12.05 11.51 13.32
N ILE A 183 -11.71 10.72 12.30
CA ILE A 183 -12.58 10.46 11.16
C ILE A 183 -13.89 9.76 11.55
N TRP A 184 -13.90 9.01 12.65
CA TRP A 184 -15.09 8.32 13.16
C TRP A 184 -16.16 9.29 13.70
N SER A 185 -15.80 10.55 13.95
CA SER A 185 -16.78 11.60 14.28
C SER A 185 -17.74 11.88 13.14
N ALA A 186 -17.29 11.68 11.89
CA ALA A 186 -18.06 11.93 10.68
C ALA A 186 -18.78 10.68 10.15
N THR A 187 -18.63 9.52 10.79
CA THR A 187 -19.28 8.28 10.39
C THR A 187 -20.81 8.40 10.49
N ASP A 188 -21.51 8.03 9.42
CA ASP A 188 -22.94 7.72 9.49
C ASP A 188 -23.10 6.25 9.90
N PRO A 189 -23.64 5.95 11.10
CA PRO A 189 -23.79 4.58 11.58
C PRO A 189 -24.85 3.78 10.81
N ASP A 190 -25.84 4.44 10.21
CA ASP A 190 -26.91 3.79 9.43
C ASP A 190 -26.42 3.45 8.03
N LEU A 191 -25.55 4.29 7.44
CA LEU A 191 -24.93 4.01 6.15
C LEU A 191 -23.72 3.07 6.24
N LEU A 192 -23.04 2.98 7.39
CA LEU A 192 -21.81 2.19 7.54
C LEU A 192 -21.95 0.73 7.07
N PRO A 193 -23.00 -0.05 7.45
CA PRO A 193 -23.16 -1.42 6.98
C PRO A 193 -23.38 -1.50 5.47
N VAL A 194 -24.15 -0.55 4.91
CA VAL A 194 -24.47 -0.48 3.47
C VAL A 194 -23.21 -0.18 2.66
N LEU A 195 -22.49 0.88 3.03
CA LEU A 195 -21.27 1.31 2.36
C LEU A 195 -20.16 0.25 2.46
N ARG A 196 -20.01 -0.41 3.62
CA ARG A 196 -19.07 -1.53 3.75
C ARG A 196 -19.47 -2.75 2.92
N ALA A 197 -20.76 -2.99 2.69
CA ALA A 197 -21.22 -4.03 1.78
C ALA A 197 -20.90 -3.69 0.32
N GLU A 198 -21.13 -2.45 -0.11
CA GLU A 198 -20.71 -2.00 -1.46
C GLU A 198 -19.21 -2.14 -1.67
N ARG A 199 -18.40 -1.77 -0.67
CA ARG A 199 -16.95 -1.94 -0.71
C ARG A 199 -16.54 -3.40 -0.92
N ARG A 200 -17.21 -4.35 -0.26
CA ARG A 200 -16.94 -5.79 -0.45
C ARG A 200 -17.28 -6.24 -1.87
N ARG A 201 -18.46 -5.87 -2.38
CA ARG A 201 -18.86 -6.18 -3.76
C ARG A 201 -17.88 -5.60 -4.78
N GLN A 202 -17.51 -4.34 -4.63
CA GLN A 202 -16.53 -3.72 -5.54
C GLN A 202 -15.18 -4.44 -5.50
N ARG A 203 -14.70 -4.86 -4.32
CA ARG A 203 -13.46 -5.65 -4.22
C ARG A 203 -13.58 -7.01 -4.89
N GLU A 204 -14.73 -7.66 -4.81
CA GLU A 204 -15.00 -8.91 -5.52
C GLU A 204 -14.99 -8.70 -7.04
N ASP A 205 -15.68 -7.66 -7.53
CA ASP A 205 -15.70 -7.28 -8.95
C ASP A 205 -14.28 -6.95 -9.45
N ASP A 206 -13.53 -6.13 -8.70
CA ASP A 206 -12.14 -5.77 -9.03
C ASP A 206 -11.23 -7.00 -9.05
N ASN A 207 -11.40 -7.94 -8.10
CA ASN A 207 -10.64 -9.20 -8.06
C ASN A 207 -11.02 -10.13 -9.22
N GLU A 208 -12.29 -10.18 -9.61
CA GLU A 208 -12.75 -10.95 -10.75
C GLU A 208 -12.18 -10.37 -12.05
N LEU A 209 -12.27 -9.05 -12.24
CA LEU A 209 -11.65 -8.35 -13.35
C LEU A 209 -10.14 -8.60 -13.41
N GLU A 210 -9.44 -8.54 -12.28
CA GLU A 210 -8.01 -8.89 -12.19
C GLU A 210 -7.74 -10.35 -12.55
N ARG A 211 -8.57 -11.30 -12.10
CA ARG A 211 -8.42 -12.72 -12.46
C ARG A 211 -8.68 -12.96 -13.94
N SER A 212 -9.74 -12.38 -14.49
CA SER A 212 -10.06 -12.46 -15.92
C SER A 212 -8.97 -11.80 -16.76
N ARG A 213 -8.48 -10.63 -16.36
CA ARG A 213 -7.31 -9.99 -16.98
C ARG A 213 -6.09 -10.87 -16.90
N ARG A 214 -5.71 -11.37 -15.71
CA ARG A 214 -4.58 -12.31 -15.57
C ARG A 214 -4.75 -13.53 -16.44
N GLN A 215 -5.96 -14.09 -16.55
CA GLN A 215 -6.23 -15.23 -17.42
C GLN A 215 -6.08 -14.88 -18.91
N VAL A 216 -6.41 -13.65 -19.32
CA VAL A 216 -6.09 -13.11 -20.64
C VAL A 216 -4.58 -12.86 -20.81
N LEU A 217 -3.87 -12.42 -19.76
CA LEU A 217 -2.41 -12.20 -19.70
C LEU A 217 -1.59 -13.50 -19.48
N VAL A 218 -2.24 -14.64 -19.22
CA VAL A 218 -1.64 -15.97 -19.46
C VAL A 218 -1.51 -16.21 -20.97
N GLY A 219 -2.24 -15.44 -21.78
CA GLY A 219 -1.90 -15.13 -23.17
C GLY A 219 -0.95 -13.93 -23.28
N SER A 220 -0.29 -13.82 -24.42
CA SER A 220 0.76 -12.83 -24.67
C SER A 220 0.25 -11.37 -24.65
N VAL A 221 0.82 -10.51 -23.79
CA VAL A 221 0.43 -9.09 -23.61
C VAL A 221 0.76 -8.27 -24.85
N ASP A 222 -0.24 -7.65 -25.47
CA ASP A 222 0.01 -6.77 -26.61
C ASP A 222 0.64 -5.44 -26.17
N ILE A 223 1.91 -5.22 -26.53
CA ILE A 223 2.70 -4.07 -26.10
C ILE A 223 2.21 -2.74 -26.68
N ASN A 224 1.38 -2.74 -27.73
CA ASN A 224 0.79 -1.54 -28.31
C ASN A 224 -0.53 -1.13 -27.65
N HIS A 225 -1.30 -2.09 -27.13
CA HIS A 225 -2.67 -1.84 -26.65
C HIS A 225 -2.85 -2.00 -25.14
N ALA A 226 -1.96 -2.74 -24.47
CA ALA A 226 -2.00 -2.93 -23.01
C ALA A 226 -2.02 -1.59 -22.25
N ASP A 227 -2.75 -1.49 -21.14
CA ASP A 227 -2.64 -0.31 -20.28
C ASP A 227 -1.35 -0.38 -19.43
N GLU A 228 -1.00 0.71 -18.72
CA GLU A 228 0.20 0.71 -17.86
C GLU A 228 0.19 -0.43 -16.84
N ARG A 229 -0.98 -0.83 -16.33
CA ARG A 229 -1.07 -1.88 -15.30
C ARG A 229 -0.83 -3.25 -15.89
N ASP A 230 -1.40 -3.53 -17.06
CA ASP A 230 -1.17 -4.77 -17.78
C ASP A 230 0.33 -4.94 -18.09
N LEU A 231 1.03 -3.84 -18.42
CA LEU A 231 2.48 -3.84 -18.58
C LEU A 231 3.23 -4.10 -17.27
N THR A 232 2.78 -3.56 -16.13
CA THR A 232 3.42 -3.85 -14.83
C THR A 232 3.27 -5.29 -14.34
N ALA A 233 2.35 -6.06 -14.92
CA ALA A 233 2.24 -7.49 -14.67
C ALA A 233 3.38 -8.31 -15.33
N LEU A 234 4.11 -7.71 -16.27
CA LEU A 234 5.23 -8.36 -16.96
C LEU A 234 6.47 -8.48 -16.05
N PRO A 235 7.21 -9.60 -16.12
CA PRO A 235 8.36 -9.83 -15.25
C PRO A 235 9.47 -8.79 -15.45
N GLY A 236 9.68 -7.98 -14.41
CA GLY A 236 10.70 -6.93 -14.40
C GLY A 236 10.27 -5.60 -15.02
N VAL A 237 8.98 -5.38 -15.22
CA VAL A 237 8.40 -4.10 -15.61
C VAL A 237 7.69 -3.49 -14.40
N GLY A 238 8.27 -2.45 -13.80
CA GLY A 238 7.60 -1.63 -12.79
C GLY A 238 6.88 -0.41 -13.40
N ASP A 239 6.16 0.37 -12.59
CA ASP A 239 5.37 1.54 -13.05
C ASP A 239 6.16 2.49 -13.97
N VAL A 240 7.42 2.78 -13.61
CA VAL A 240 8.31 3.64 -14.41
C VAL A 240 8.57 3.04 -15.79
N MET A 241 8.82 1.73 -15.85
CA MET A 241 9.08 1.03 -17.11
C MET A 241 7.81 0.94 -17.97
N ALA A 242 6.66 0.63 -17.35
CA ALA A 242 5.37 0.58 -18.03
C ALA A 242 5.05 1.92 -18.71
N LYS A 243 5.20 3.04 -17.99
CA LYS A 243 5.05 4.40 -18.56
C LYS A 243 5.97 4.65 -19.74
N ARG A 244 7.23 4.24 -19.64
CA ARG A 244 8.20 4.38 -20.74
C ARG A 244 7.77 3.56 -21.96
N ILE A 245 7.32 2.33 -21.77
CA ILE A 245 6.81 1.48 -22.87
C ILE A 245 5.62 2.16 -23.57
N VAL A 246 4.63 2.65 -22.81
CA VAL A 246 3.48 3.37 -23.38
C VAL A 246 3.91 4.60 -24.18
N ALA A 247 4.86 5.39 -23.65
CA ALA A 247 5.36 6.59 -24.32
C ALA A 247 6.14 6.32 -25.63
N HIS A 248 6.65 5.10 -25.82
CA HIS A 248 7.44 4.72 -27.01
C HIS A 248 6.64 3.97 -28.07
N ARG A 249 5.32 3.84 -27.88
CA ARG A 249 4.42 3.27 -28.89
C ARG A 249 4.37 4.14 -30.15
N PRO A 250 4.08 3.55 -31.33
CA PRO A 250 3.85 2.12 -31.58
C PRO A 250 5.14 1.33 -31.82
N PHE A 251 5.09 0.03 -31.51
CA PHE A 251 6.10 -0.97 -31.81
C PHE A 251 5.67 -1.82 -33.01
N SER A 252 6.56 -2.08 -33.96
CA SER A 252 6.27 -2.94 -35.11
C SER A 252 6.60 -4.41 -34.82
N SER A 253 7.45 -4.67 -33.83
CA SER A 253 7.79 -6.00 -33.36
C SER A 253 8.15 -5.98 -31.88
N THR A 254 8.12 -7.13 -31.22
CA THR A 254 8.53 -7.25 -29.81
C THR A 254 9.99 -6.82 -29.58
N ASN A 255 10.85 -6.94 -30.60
CA ASN A 255 12.24 -6.48 -30.54
C ASN A 255 12.37 -4.95 -30.41
N ASP A 256 11.36 -4.20 -30.86
CA ASP A 256 11.39 -2.73 -30.80
C ASP A 256 11.30 -2.19 -29.37
N LEU A 257 10.95 -3.03 -28.39
CA LEU A 257 11.03 -2.67 -26.97
C LEU A 257 12.45 -2.27 -26.54
N MET A 258 13.51 -2.72 -27.22
CA MET A 258 14.88 -2.28 -26.92
C MET A 258 15.12 -0.79 -27.19
N ARG A 259 14.21 -0.11 -27.89
CA ARG A 259 14.25 1.36 -28.05
C ARG A 259 13.88 2.08 -26.76
N VAL A 260 13.18 1.40 -25.84
CA VAL A 260 12.76 1.96 -24.55
C VAL A 260 13.96 2.01 -23.59
N PRO A 261 14.35 3.19 -23.08
CA PRO A 261 15.46 3.31 -22.16
C PRO A 261 15.28 2.43 -20.90
N GLY A 262 16.22 1.50 -20.72
CA GLY A 262 16.24 0.53 -19.62
C GLY A 262 15.77 -0.88 -20.00
N ILE A 263 15.34 -1.12 -21.24
CA ILE A 263 15.09 -2.47 -21.77
C ILE A 263 16.29 -2.91 -22.61
N GLY A 264 17.16 -3.74 -22.03
CA GLY A 264 18.27 -4.39 -22.74
C GLY A 264 17.94 -5.81 -23.22
N PRO A 265 18.85 -6.47 -23.95
CA PRO A 265 18.63 -7.82 -24.50
C PRO A 265 18.18 -8.86 -23.46
N ALA A 266 18.78 -8.86 -22.27
CA ALA A 266 18.41 -9.77 -21.18
C ALA A 266 16.99 -9.51 -20.63
N THR A 267 16.55 -8.25 -20.61
CA THR A 267 15.19 -7.90 -20.20
C THR A 267 14.20 -8.30 -21.29
N LEU A 268 14.51 -8.02 -22.56
CA LEU A 268 13.68 -8.43 -23.69
C LEU A 268 13.50 -9.96 -23.73
N GLU A 269 14.56 -10.74 -23.55
CA GLU A 269 14.51 -12.21 -23.49
C GLU A 269 13.52 -12.71 -22.44
N ARG A 270 13.53 -12.11 -21.24
CA ARG A 270 12.59 -12.46 -20.17
C ARG A 270 11.15 -12.05 -20.49
N LEU A 271 10.96 -10.98 -21.26
CA LEU A 271 9.62 -10.48 -21.62
C LEU A 271 9.01 -11.25 -22.79
N ARG A 272 9.82 -11.73 -23.75
CA ARG A 272 9.38 -12.40 -24.98
C ARG A 272 8.27 -13.44 -24.82
N PRO A 273 8.27 -14.33 -23.81
CA PRO A 273 7.20 -15.31 -23.62
C PRO A 273 5.85 -14.71 -23.24
N HIS A 274 5.84 -13.45 -22.80
CA HIS A 274 4.70 -12.77 -22.22
C HIS A 274 4.22 -11.59 -23.06
N ILE A 275 4.84 -11.31 -24.22
CA ILE A 275 4.53 -10.11 -25.02
C ILE A 275 4.27 -10.43 -26.50
N SER A 276 3.31 -9.71 -27.08
CA SER A 276 2.94 -9.81 -28.49
C SER A 276 2.83 -8.41 -29.10
N VAL A 277 2.79 -8.37 -30.41
CA VAL A 277 2.39 -7.19 -31.18
C VAL A 277 1.23 -7.67 -32.05
N SER A 278 0.05 -7.08 -31.90
CA SER A 278 -1.02 -7.28 -32.87
C SER A 278 -1.00 -6.15 -33.89
N ASP A 279 -1.25 -6.50 -35.15
CA ASP A 279 -1.44 -5.51 -36.21
C ASP A 279 -2.80 -4.85 -35.98
N GLY A 280 -2.82 -3.53 -35.82
CA GLY A 280 -4.05 -2.78 -35.64
C GLY A 280 -5.00 -3.01 -36.82
N SER A 281 -6.14 -3.65 -36.55
CA SER A 281 -7.30 -3.75 -37.44
C SER A 281 -8.51 -3.09 -36.78
#